data_AF-A0A2D8XIL7-F1
#
_entry.id   AF-A0A2D8XIL7-F1
#
_cell.length_a   1.000
_cell.length_b   1.000
_cell.length_c   1.000
_cell.angle_alpha   90.00
_cell.angle_beta   90.00
_cell.angle_gamma   90.00
#
_symmetry.space_group_name_H-M   'P 1'
#
loop_
_entity.id
_entity.type
_entity.pdbx_description
1 polymer ?
#
loop_
_entity_poly.entity_id
_entity_poly.type
_entity_poly.pdbx_seq_one_letter_code
_entity_poly.pdbx_strand_id
1 'polypeptide(L)'
;MSDGVIIVGAGHAAGQAVASLRSEGYEGPITVIGDEPYVPYQRPPLSKKFLAGEIDIDRVYFKPPDFYDKSQAEMLLGRKVVEVERPKKLVHLDDGSTRGYDKLILATGSRVRELNIPGFDLDGVFYLRTIEDVEAIQGKFNEGGKMVVVGGGYIGLEVAAVAAQRGIDVTVLEMAPRVLARVVDPILSKFYTKAHREAGVKIETGVTVSGFEGSDGKIERIDCGDGKTFDADFAIVGVGIIPNVELADEAGLKVENGIVVDELCRTEDPDIYAIGDCTNHPNPILG
;
A
#
# COMPACT_ATOMS: atom_id res chain seq x y z
N MET A 1 -29.55 21.77 -2.04
CA MET A 1 -28.12 21.99 -2.36
C MET A 1 -27.60 20.66 -2.86
N SER A 2 -26.65 20.67 -3.81
CA SER A 2 -26.02 19.45 -4.34
C SER A 2 -25.16 18.82 -3.25
N ASP A 3 -25.26 17.50 -3.07
CA ASP A 3 -24.44 16.74 -2.13
C ASP A 3 -23.03 16.44 -2.71
N GLY A 4 -22.85 16.67 -4.02
CA GLY A 4 -21.54 16.74 -4.65
C GLY A 4 -20.87 15.39 -4.88
N VAL A 5 -19.54 15.40 -4.97
CA VAL A 5 -18.71 14.19 -5.14
C VAL A 5 -18.08 13.80 -3.80
N ILE A 6 -18.31 12.58 -3.36
CA ILE A 6 -17.54 11.97 -2.26
C ILE A 6 -16.48 11.05 -2.85
N ILE A 7 -15.25 11.18 -2.38
CA ILE A 7 -14.12 10.30 -2.71
C ILE A 7 -13.72 9.55 -1.44
N VAL A 8 -13.83 8.23 -1.46
CA VAL A 8 -13.47 7.35 -0.33
C VAL A 8 -12.07 6.80 -0.52
N GLY A 9 -11.18 7.11 0.40
CA GLY A 9 -9.74 6.91 0.30
C GLY A 9 -9.03 8.23 0.00
N ALA A 10 -7.86 8.43 0.61
CA ALA A 10 -7.02 9.61 0.43
C ALA A 10 -5.63 9.25 -0.15
N GLY A 11 -5.58 8.29 -1.09
CA GLY A 11 -4.34 7.91 -1.78
C GLY A 11 -4.08 8.71 -3.06
N HIS A 12 -3.07 8.30 -3.84
CA HIS A 12 -2.73 8.91 -5.13
C HIS A 12 -3.93 9.07 -6.07
N ALA A 13 -4.78 8.04 -6.17
CA ALA A 13 -5.98 8.06 -7.01
C ALA A 13 -6.97 9.17 -6.61
N ALA A 14 -7.17 9.39 -5.30
CA ALA A 14 -8.02 10.46 -4.79
C ALA A 14 -7.43 11.84 -5.05
N GLY A 15 -6.12 12.02 -4.83
CA GLY A 15 -5.42 13.25 -5.16
C GLY A 15 -5.55 13.61 -6.64
N GLN A 16 -5.41 12.63 -7.53
CA GLN A 16 -5.61 12.81 -8.97
C GLN A 16 -7.07 13.11 -9.32
N ALA A 17 -8.04 12.44 -8.68
CA ALA A 17 -9.46 12.70 -8.90
C ALA A 17 -9.87 14.13 -8.55
N VAL A 18 -9.41 14.66 -7.40
CA VAL A 18 -9.63 16.07 -7.04
C VAL A 18 -9.05 17.01 -8.10
N ALA A 19 -7.81 16.77 -8.52
CA ALA A 19 -7.14 17.60 -9.52
C ALA A 19 -7.87 17.57 -10.87
N SER A 20 -8.26 16.39 -11.35
CA SER A 20 -9.00 16.22 -12.60
C SER A 20 -10.39 16.86 -12.53
N LEU A 21 -11.15 16.66 -11.45
CA LEU A 21 -12.47 17.29 -11.30
C LEU A 21 -12.38 18.82 -11.43
N ARG A 22 -11.40 19.44 -10.78
CA ARG A 22 -11.21 20.89 -10.87
C ARG A 22 -10.66 21.35 -12.22
N SER A 23 -9.71 20.62 -12.82
CA SER A 23 -9.18 21.02 -14.13
C SER A 23 -10.21 20.90 -15.25
N GLU A 24 -11.13 19.95 -15.15
CA GLU A 24 -12.22 19.72 -16.11
C GLU A 24 -13.47 20.57 -15.81
N GLY A 25 -13.39 21.52 -14.87
CA GLY A 25 -14.45 22.51 -14.62
C GLY A 25 -15.60 22.05 -13.73
N TYR A 26 -15.46 20.99 -12.94
CA TYR A 26 -16.45 20.65 -11.92
C TYR A 26 -16.41 21.69 -10.78
N GLU A 27 -17.50 22.44 -10.62
CA GLU A 27 -17.63 23.51 -9.61
C GLU A 27 -18.36 23.06 -8.32
N GLY A 28 -18.89 21.84 -8.30
CA GLY A 28 -19.65 21.33 -7.15
C GLY A 28 -18.78 20.95 -5.94
N PRO A 29 -19.40 20.64 -4.78
CA PRO A 29 -18.71 20.20 -3.59
C PRO A 29 -17.89 18.93 -3.83
N ILE A 30 -16.69 18.85 -3.25
CA ILE A 30 -15.87 17.64 -3.22
C ILE A 30 -15.51 17.36 -1.76
N THR A 31 -15.78 16.15 -1.29
CA THR A 31 -15.33 15.68 0.03
C THR A 31 -14.46 14.44 -0.15
N VAL A 32 -13.23 14.47 0.36
CA VAL A 32 -12.31 13.33 0.39
C VAL A 32 -12.28 12.78 1.80
N ILE A 33 -12.51 11.48 1.96
CA ILE A 33 -12.57 10.81 3.27
C ILE A 33 -11.47 9.75 3.31
N GLY A 34 -10.49 9.91 4.21
CA GLY A 34 -9.35 9.01 4.32
C GLY A 34 -9.11 8.58 5.76
N ASP A 35 -8.79 7.31 5.98
CA ASP A 35 -8.51 6.72 7.29
C ASP A 35 -7.12 7.10 7.83
N GLU A 36 -6.17 7.42 6.96
CA GLU A 36 -4.86 7.99 7.35
C GLU A 36 -4.98 9.51 7.64
N PRO A 37 -4.22 10.06 8.61
CA PRO A 37 -4.25 11.48 8.98
C PRO A 37 -3.47 12.40 8.01
N TYR A 38 -3.29 11.97 6.76
CA TYR A 38 -2.45 12.65 5.76
C TYR A 38 -3.25 13.03 4.52
N VAL A 39 -2.95 14.20 3.94
CA VAL A 39 -3.42 14.53 2.59
C VAL A 39 -2.86 13.52 1.58
N PRO A 40 -3.48 13.39 0.38
CA PRO A 40 -3.03 12.41 -0.59
C PRO A 40 -1.55 12.47 -0.91
N TYR A 41 -0.92 11.29 -0.89
CA TYR A 41 0.51 11.14 -1.03
C TYR A 41 0.90 10.00 -1.98
N GLN A 42 2.15 10.03 -2.42
CA GLN A 42 2.74 9.04 -3.31
C GLN A 42 3.34 7.91 -2.47
N ARG A 43 2.95 6.66 -2.76
CA ARG A 43 3.55 5.47 -2.11
C ARG A 43 4.95 5.10 -2.61
N PRO A 44 5.37 5.34 -3.88
CA PRO A 44 6.70 4.94 -4.36
C PRO A 44 7.93 5.46 -3.59
N PRO A 45 7.93 6.68 -3.00
CA PRO A 45 9.04 7.13 -2.16
C PRO A 45 9.19 6.38 -0.83
N LEU A 46 8.12 5.72 -0.33
CA LEU A 46 8.11 5.06 0.98
C LEU A 46 9.05 3.87 1.10
N SER A 47 9.46 3.24 -0.01
CA SER A 47 10.48 2.18 -0.05
C SER A 47 11.83 2.66 -0.59
N LYS A 48 11.97 3.97 -0.84
CA LYS A 48 13.13 4.60 -1.50
C LYS A 48 13.64 5.76 -0.64
N LYS A 49 13.63 6.98 -1.20
CA LYS A 49 14.23 8.18 -0.60
C LYS A 49 13.60 8.56 0.75
N PHE A 50 12.30 8.32 0.94
CA PHE A 50 11.66 8.64 2.21
C PHE A 50 12.12 7.65 3.29
N LEU A 51 12.11 6.34 3.02
CA LEU A 51 12.71 5.35 3.92
C LEU A 51 14.20 5.64 4.20
N ALA A 52 14.93 6.05 3.17
CA ALA A 52 16.32 6.46 3.27
C ALA A 52 16.54 7.80 4.00
N GLY A 53 15.48 8.50 4.43
CA GLY A 53 15.58 9.78 5.14
C GLY A 53 16.20 10.91 4.31
N GLU A 54 16.18 10.77 2.97
CA GLU A 54 16.76 11.76 2.04
C GLU A 54 15.80 12.87 1.66
N ILE A 55 14.50 12.67 1.91
CA ILE A 55 13.44 13.64 1.63
C ILE A 55 12.49 13.71 2.82
N ASP A 56 11.91 14.89 3.05
CA ASP A 56 10.87 15.11 4.05
C ASP A 56 9.49 14.72 3.53
N ILE A 57 8.53 14.60 4.45
CA ILE A 57 7.13 14.23 4.18
C ILE A 57 6.46 15.13 3.12
N ASP A 58 6.81 16.43 3.08
CA ASP A 58 6.30 17.38 2.09
C ASP A 58 6.60 16.99 0.64
N ARG A 59 7.67 16.22 0.42
CA ARG A 59 8.08 15.71 -0.90
C ARG A 59 7.39 14.39 -1.25
N VAL A 60 6.70 13.78 -0.29
CA VAL A 60 5.92 12.55 -0.46
C VAL A 60 4.48 12.88 -0.87
N TYR A 61 3.94 14.02 -0.42
CA TYR A 61 2.60 14.46 -0.80
C TYR A 61 2.41 14.53 -2.33
N PHE A 62 1.22 14.15 -2.80
CA PHE A 62 0.87 14.14 -4.22
C PHE A 62 0.67 15.57 -4.74
N LYS A 63 0.00 16.39 -3.92
CA LYS A 63 -0.07 17.85 -4.03
C LYS A 63 0.19 18.43 -2.64
N PRO A 64 0.77 19.65 -2.54
CA PRO A 64 0.92 20.30 -1.24
C PRO A 64 -0.45 20.55 -0.58
N PRO A 65 -0.57 20.56 0.75
CA PRO A 65 -1.84 20.78 1.46
C PRO A 65 -2.67 21.97 0.94
N ASP A 66 -2.04 23.13 0.72
CA ASP A 66 -2.65 24.35 0.17
C ASP A 66 -3.40 24.15 -1.17
N PHE A 67 -3.06 23.11 -1.94
CA PHE A 67 -3.78 22.79 -3.17
C PHE A 67 -5.22 22.39 -2.90
N TYR A 68 -5.47 21.59 -1.85
CA TYR A 68 -6.81 21.09 -1.52
C TYR A 68 -7.72 22.22 -0.99
N ASP A 69 -7.14 23.15 -0.22
CA ASP A 69 -7.84 24.37 0.21
C ASP A 69 -8.25 25.23 -0.99
N LYS A 70 -7.32 25.47 -1.93
CA LYS A 70 -7.60 26.22 -3.17
C LYS A 70 -8.58 25.50 -4.10
N SER A 71 -8.62 24.18 -4.02
CA SER A 71 -9.58 23.34 -4.74
C SER A 71 -10.95 23.33 -4.04
N GLN A 72 -11.10 23.96 -2.87
CA GLN A 72 -12.33 23.88 -2.08
C GLN A 72 -12.79 22.42 -1.88
N ALA A 73 -11.81 21.52 -1.68
CA ALA A 73 -12.08 20.13 -1.36
C ALA A 73 -12.07 19.98 0.16
N GLU A 74 -13.17 19.49 0.73
CA GLU A 74 -13.22 19.15 2.15
C GLU A 74 -12.40 17.87 2.39
N MET A 75 -11.43 17.93 3.30
CA MET A 75 -10.55 16.80 3.62
C MET A 75 -10.92 16.23 4.99
N LEU A 76 -11.70 15.15 5.01
CA LEU A 76 -12.04 14.39 6.22
C LEU A 76 -11.02 13.27 6.44
N LEU A 77 -9.84 13.65 6.94
CA LEU A 77 -8.72 12.76 7.22
C LEU A 77 -8.82 12.15 8.63
N GLY A 78 -8.23 10.96 8.83
CA GLY A 78 -8.41 10.19 10.07
C GLY A 78 -9.85 9.72 10.30
N ARG A 79 -10.67 9.64 9.25
CA ARG A 79 -12.07 9.19 9.30
C ARG A 79 -12.25 8.05 8.30
N LYS A 80 -12.99 7.02 8.69
CA LYS A 80 -13.21 5.84 7.86
C LYS A 80 -14.67 5.75 7.43
N VAL A 81 -14.89 5.54 6.13
CA VAL A 81 -16.20 5.08 5.64
C VAL A 81 -16.35 3.61 6.00
N VAL A 82 -17.43 3.27 6.70
CA VAL A 82 -17.72 1.91 7.19
C VAL A 82 -18.86 1.24 6.43
N GLU A 83 -19.71 2.01 5.75
CA GLU A 83 -20.83 1.47 4.97
C GLU A 83 -21.20 2.43 3.82
N VAL A 84 -21.62 1.87 2.69
CA VAL A 84 -22.22 2.61 1.57
C VAL A 84 -23.69 2.19 1.41
N GLU A 85 -24.61 3.09 1.75
CA GLU A 85 -26.05 2.86 1.59
C GLU A 85 -26.55 3.40 0.24
N ARG A 86 -26.41 2.57 -0.81
CA ARG A 86 -26.69 2.95 -2.21
C ARG A 86 -28.11 3.49 -2.45
N PRO A 87 -29.20 2.87 -1.94
CA PRO A 87 -30.55 3.34 -2.24
C PRO A 87 -30.83 4.76 -1.73
N LYS A 88 -30.13 5.20 -0.68
CA LYS A 88 -30.25 6.54 -0.12
C LYS A 88 -29.11 7.48 -0.54
N LYS A 89 -28.12 6.98 -1.28
CA LYS A 89 -26.88 7.68 -1.64
C LYS A 89 -26.16 8.28 -0.44
N LEU A 90 -25.97 7.47 0.60
CA LEU A 90 -25.26 7.86 1.82
C LEU A 90 -24.00 7.03 2.00
N VAL A 91 -22.98 7.63 2.60
CA VAL A 91 -21.87 6.92 3.24
C VAL A 91 -21.96 7.12 4.76
N HIS A 92 -21.70 6.05 5.52
CA HIS A 92 -21.65 6.08 6.98
C HIS A 92 -20.19 6.07 7.44
N LEU A 93 -19.88 6.89 8.43
CA LEU A 93 -18.55 7.04 8.98
C LEU A 93 -18.42 6.31 10.33
N ASP A 94 -17.18 6.04 10.73
CA ASP A 94 -16.83 5.35 11.98
C ASP A 94 -17.22 6.11 13.27
N ASP A 95 -17.58 7.39 13.19
CA ASP A 95 -18.15 8.18 14.31
C ASP A 95 -19.69 8.14 14.35
N GLY A 96 -20.31 7.34 13.48
CA GLY A 96 -21.75 7.24 13.33
C GLY A 96 -22.39 8.41 12.55
N SER A 97 -21.61 9.37 12.07
CA SER A 97 -22.13 10.42 11.18
C SER A 97 -22.29 9.90 9.74
N THR A 98 -23.12 10.60 8.96
CA THR A 98 -23.39 10.26 7.56
C THR A 98 -23.11 11.42 6.64
N ARG A 99 -22.87 11.12 5.36
CA ARG A 99 -22.73 12.11 4.28
C ARG A 99 -23.48 11.63 3.04
N GLY A 100 -24.26 12.52 2.44
CA GLY A 100 -24.92 12.27 1.15
C GLY A 100 -23.96 12.52 -0.01
N TYR A 101 -24.20 11.86 -1.14
CA TYR A 101 -23.45 12.10 -2.38
C TYR A 101 -24.37 12.17 -3.59
N ASP A 102 -24.01 13.02 -4.57
CA ASP A 102 -24.56 12.92 -5.92
C ASP A 102 -23.79 11.86 -6.72
N LYS A 103 -22.45 11.83 -6.56
CA LYS A 103 -21.54 10.81 -7.11
C LYS A 103 -20.55 10.32 -6.04
N LEU A 104 -20.25 9.02 -6.07
CA LEU A 104 -19.30 8.38 -5.17
C LEU A 104 -18.11 7.82 -5.97
N ILE A 105 -16.90 8.04 -5.49
CA ILE A 105 -15.66 7.48 -6.05
C ILE A 105 -14.98 6.64 -4.98
N LEU A 106 -14.91 5.34 -5.18
CA LEU A 106 -14.18 4.40 -4.32
C LEU A 106 -12.70 4.36 -4.76
N ALA A 107 -11.85 5.09 -4.03
CA ALA A 107 -10.40 5.18 -4.22
C ALA A 107 -9.65 4.49 -3.04
N THR A 108 -10.21 3.39 -2.55
CA THR A 108 -9.80 2.67 -1.33
C THR A 108 -8.46 1.94 -1.46
N GLY A 109 -7.95 1.79 -2.68
CA GLY A 109 -6.65 1.20 -2.96
C GLY A 109 -6.53 -0.26 -2.48
N SER A 110 -5.39 -0.59 -1.89
CA SER A 110 -5.09 -1.94 -1.41
C SER A 110 -4.37 -1.90 -0.07
N ARG A 111 -4.50 -2.98 0.70
CA ARG A 111 -3.74 -3.25 1.92
C ARG A 111 -2.67 -4.32 1.70
N VAL A 112 -1.72 -4.43 2.62
CA VAL A 112 -0.74 -5.52 2.60
C VAL A 112 -1.44 -6.86 2.80
N ARG A 113 -0.89 -7.91 2.19
CA ARG A 113 -1.31 -9.28 2.49
C ARG A 113 -0.67 -9.71 3.80
N GLU A 114 -1.51 -9.91 4.81
CA GLU A 114 -1.05 -10.34 6.13
C GLU A 114 -0.57 -11.80 6.11
N LEU A 115 0.47 -12.09 6.91
CA LEU A 115 1.00 -13.43 7.14
C LEU A 115 0.43 -13.95 8.45
N ASN A 116 -0.36 -15.02 8.37
CA ASN A 116 -0.90 -15.71 9.53
C ASN A 116 0.03 -16.85 9.94
N ILE A 117 1.21 -16.51 10.46
CA ILE A 117 2.22 -17.46 10.96
C ILE A 117 2.69 -17.07 12.37
N PRO A 118 3.18 -18.02 13.19
CA PRO A 118 3.61 -17.72 14.56
C PRO A 118 4.67 -16.64 14.66
N GLY A 119 4.58 -15.80 15.70
CA GLY A 119 5.57 -14.78 16.04
C GLY A 119 5.51 -13.50 15.22
N PHE A 120 4.51 -13.33 14.35
CA PHE A 120 4.35 -12.08 13.60
C PHE A 120 4.10 -10.86 14.50
N ASP A 121 3.57 -11.07 15.71
CA ASP A 121 3.28 -10.05 16.72
C ASP A 121 4.51 -9.59 17.53
N LEU A 122 5.69 -10.15 17.28
CA LEU A 122 6.94 -9.73 17.92
C LEU A 122 7.36 -8.31 17.48
N ASP A 123 7.88 -7.50 18.41
CA ASP A 123 8.53 -6.22 18.08
C ASP A 123 9.71 -6.51 17.14
N GLY A 124 9.77 -5.77 16.04
CA GLY A 124 10.75 -5.94 14.98
C GLY A 124 10.20 -6.61 13.72
N VAL A 125 8.95 -7.08 13.69
CA VAL A 125 8.31 -7.57 12.45
C VAL A 125 7.41 -6.49 11.87
N PHE A 126 7.71 -6.03 10.66
CA PHE A 126 7.01 -4.89 10.04
C PHE A 126 6.46 -5.21 8.66
N TYR A 127 5.40 -4.50 8.29
CA TYR A 127 4.99 -4.27 6.92
C TYR A 127 5.51 -2.92 6.43
N LEU A 128 5.43 -2.67 5.11
CA LEU A 128 5.71 -1.35 4.54
C LEU A 128 4.64 -0.96 3.52
N ARG A 129 3.76 -0.02 3.89
CA ARG A 129 2.72 0.53 3.04
C ARG A 129 2.41 2.00 3.31
N THR A 130 2.39 2.43 4.57
CA THR A 130 1.99 3.78 4.99
C THR A 130 3.19 4.65 5.40
N ILE A 131 2.95 5.94 5.64
CA ILE A 131 3.95 6.84 6.24
C ILE A 131 4.30 6.37 7.67
N GLU A 132 3.31 5.97 8.45
CA GLU A 132 3.50 5.46 9.81
C GLU A 132 4.38 4.19 9.84
N ASP A 133 4.24 3.30 8.85
CA ASP A 133 5.14 2.14 8.71
C ASP A 133 6.59 2.59 8.54
N VAL A 134 6.83 3.61 7.69
CA VAL A 134 8.19 4.14 7.48
C VAL A 134 8.75 4.74 8.76
N GLU A 135 7.96 5.54 9.49
CA GLU A 135 8.37 6.14 10.75
C GLU A 135 8.71 5.09 11.81
N ALA A 136 7.92 4.01 11.89
CA ALA A 136 8.17 2.89 12.81
C ALA A 136 9.47 2.13 12.47
N ILE A 137 9.81 2.04 11.19
CA ILE A 137 10.95 1.26 10.70
C ILE A 137 12.25 2.08 10.67
N GLN A 138 12.20 3.38 10.36
CA GLN A 138 13.39 4.21 10.13
C GLN A 138 14.39 4.17 11.30
N GLY A 139 13.89 4.17 12.54
CA GLY A 139 14.72 4.08 13.75
C GLY A 139 15.43 2.74 13.95
N LYS A 140 15.05 1.70 13.21
CA LYS A 140 15.69 0.37 13.25
C LYS A 140 16.85 0.25 12.25
N PHE A 141 16.99 1.16 11.28
CA PHE A 141 18.03 1.14 10.27
C PHE A 141 19.39 1.60 10.84
N ASN A 142 19.96 0.78 11.72
CA ASN A 142 21.25 1.00 12.37
C ASN A 142 22.36 0.23 11.64
N GLU A 143 23.48 0.90 11.39
CA GLU A 143 24.67 0.28 10.79
C GLU A 143 25.12 -0.95 11.60
N GLY A 144 25.42 -2.05 10.93
CA GLY A 144 25.82 -3.31 11.56
C GLY A 144 24.68 -4.19 12.09
N GLY A 145 23.42 -3.74 12.02
CA GLY A 145 22.26 -4.58 12.31
C GLY A 145 22.01 -5.65 11.24
N LYS A 146 21.19 -6.66 11.58
CA LYS A 146 20.73 -7.72 10.68
C LYS A 146 19.26 -7.53 10.34
N MET A 147 18.96 -7.45 9.05
CA MET A 147 17.59 -7.35 8.55
C MET A 147 17.26 -8.50 7.61
N VAL A 148 16.06 -9.06 7.76
CA VAL A 148 15.53 -9.99 6.77
C VAL A 148 14.31 -9.40 6.06
N VAL A 149 14.30 -9.48 4.73
CA VAL A 149 13.14 -9.14 3.91
C VAL A 149 12.43 -10.42 3.49
N VAL A 150 11.13 -10.52 3.81
CA VAL A 150 10.28 -11.64 3.37
C VAL A 150 9.52 -11.22 2.11
N GLY A 151 10.02 -11.67 0.96
CA GLY A 151 9.47 -11.38 -0.37
C GLY A 151 10.45 -10.64 -1.28
N GLY A 152 10.79 -11.26 -2.42
CA GLY A 152 11.66 -10.74 -3.48
C GLY A 152 10.90 -10.01 -4.59
N GLY A 153 9.84 -9.28 -4.22
CA GLY A 153 9.13 -8.34 -5.08
C GLY A 153 9.87 -6.99 -5.23
N TYR A 154 9.36 -6.08 -6.05
CA TYR A 154 10.00 -4.75 -6.23
C TYR A 154 10.19 -4.01 -4.90
N ILE A 155 9.16 -3.95 -4.05
CA ILE A 155 9.25 -3.26 -2.75
C ILE A 155 10.30 -3.92 -1.84
N GLY A 156 10.29 -5.26 -1.74
CA GLY A 156 11.27 -5.98 -0.92
C GLY A 156 12.71 -5.75 -1.40
N LEU A 157 12.93 -5.74 -2.71
CA LEU A 157 14.25 -5.43 -3.29
C LEU A 157 14.66 -3.97 -3.07
N GLU A 158 13.75 -3.01 -3.21
CA GLU A 158 14.02 -1.59 -2.95
C GLU A 158 14.42 -1.36 -1.48
N VAL A 159 13.67 -1.93 -0.53
CA VAL A 159 13.98 -1.88 0.90
C VAL A 159 15.34 -2.51 1.19
N ALA A 160 15.64 -3.67 0.60
CA ALA A 160 16.92 -4.33 0.76
C ALA A 160 18.09 -3.47 0.24
N ALA A 161 17.90 -2.76 -0.87
CA ALA A 161 18.91 -1.82 -1.39
C ALA A 161 19.14 -0.65 -0.43
N VAL A 162 18.08 -0.02 0.09
CA VAL A 162 18.20 1.09 1.04
C VAL A 162 18.91 0.65 2.32
N ALA A 163 18.57 -0.52 2.85
CA ALA A 163 19.20 -1.06 4.06
C ALA A 163 20.68 -1.40 3.84
N ALA A 164 21.02 -2.05 2.73
CA ALA A 164 22.41 -2.37 2.39
C ALA A 164 23.26 -1.11 2.22
N GLN A 165 22.72 -0.05 1.60
CA GLN A 165 23.40 1.25 1.49
C GLN A 165 23.67 1.91 2.85
N ARG A 166 22.88 1.58 3.88
CA ARG A 166 23.09 2.02 5.26
C ARG A 166 23.96 1.07 6.10
N GLY A 167 24.61 0.09 5.47
CA GLY A 167 25.54 -0.83 6.15
C GLY A 167 24.87 -1.89 7.00
N ILE A 168 23.61 -2.24 6.72
CA ILE A 168 22.87 -3.32 7.37
C ILE A 168 23.18 -4.65 6.66
N ASP A 169 23.35 -5.75 7.40
CA ASP A 169 23.44 -7.10 6.84
C ASP A 169 22.04 -7.56 6.42
N VAL A 170 21.78 -7.60 5.11
CA VAL A 170 20.44 -7.88 4.57
C VAL A 170 20.37 -9.26 3.94
N THR A 171 19.36 -10.03 4.34
CA THR A 171 18.95 -11.26 3.62
C THR A 171 17.53 -11.11 3.07
N VAL A 172 17.34 -11.37 1.78
CA VAL A 172 16.02 -11.47 1.15
C VAL A 172 15.64 -12.93 1.01
N LEU A 173 14.50 -13.32 1.55
CA LEU A 173 13.88 -14.63 1.41
C LEU A 173 12.76 -14.56 0.38
N GLU A 174 12.83 -15.37 -0.66
CA GLU A 174 11.82 -15.47 -1.72
C GLU A 174 11.32 -16.90 -1.86
N MET A 175 10.00 -17.10 -1.79
CA MET A 175 9.37 -18.40 -1.92
C MET A 175 9.50 -18.97 -3.34
N ALA A 176 9.44 -18.12 -4.37
CA ALA A 176 9.60 -18.53 -5.75
C ALA A 176 11.05 -18.94 -6.05
N PRO A 177 11.29 -19.72 -7.14
CA PRO A 177 12.65 -20.09 -7.56
C PRO A 177 13.55 -18.92 -8.00
N ARG A 178 12.99 -17.71 -8.13
CA ARG A 178 13.70 -16.47 -8.52
C ARG A 178 12.94 -15.25 -8.03
N VAL A 179 13.65 -14.16 -7.78
CA VAL A 179 13.03 -12.85 -7.48
C VAL A 179 12.20 -12.35 -8.66
N LEU A 180 11.16 -11.57 -8.38
CA LEU A 180 10.27 -10.98 -9.40
C LEU A 180 9.60 -12.02 -10.33
N ALA A 181 9.46 -13.28 -9.91
CA ALA A 181 9.03 -14.39 -10.78
C ALA A 181 7.70 -14.16 -11.52
N ARG A 182 6.77 -13.41 -10.91
CA ARG A 182 5.44 -13.15 -11.44
C ARG A 182 5.38 -12.06 -12.52
N VAL A 183 6.40 -11.22 -12.62
CA VAL A 183 6.32 -9.94 -13.35
C VAL A 183 7.42 -9.72 -14.38
N VAL A 184 8.51 -10.50 -14.35
CA VAL A 184 9.61 -10.39 -15.32
C VAL A 184 10.10 -11.76 -15.81
N ASP A 185 10.85 -11.74 -16.91
CA ASP A 185 11.56 -12.89 -17.48
C ASP A 185 12.76 -13.34 -16.59
N PRO A 186 13.17 -14.62 -16.60
CA PRO A 186 14.35 -15.09 -15.88
C PRO A 186 15.65 -14.31 -16.13
N ILE A 187 15.84 -13.71 -17.31
CA ILE A 187 17.00 -12.87 -17.61
C ILE A 187 17.04 -11.65 -16.68
N LEU A 188 15.90 -10.98 -16.50
CA LEU A 188 15.79 -9.82 -15.61
C LEU A 188 15.91 -10.23 -14.14
N SER A 189 15.35 -11.37 -13.73
CA SER A 189 15.57 -11.89 -12.37
C SER A 189 17.05 -12.10 -12.06
N LYS A 190 17.81 -12.71 -12.99
CA LYS A 190 19.26 -12.92 -12.82
C LYS A 190 20.01 -11.59 -12.71
N PHE A 191 19.62 -10.60 -13.52
CA PHE A 191 20.18 -9.26 -13.45
C PHE A 191 19.98 -8.63 -12.06
N TYR A 192 18.74 -8.59 -11.55
CA TYR A 192 18.46 -8.03 -10.23
C TYR A 192 19.14 -8.82 -9.11
N THR A 193 19.11 -10.16 -9.14
CA THR A 193 19.84 -10.98 -8.15
C THR A 193 21.33 -10.64 -8.13
N LYS A 194 21.96 -10.50 -9.30
CA LYS A 194 23.37 -10.14 -9.39
C LYS A 194 23.63 -8.75 -8.81
N ALA A 195 22.86 -7.74 -9.22
CA ALA A 195 23.03 -6.36 -8.77
C ALA A 195 22.90 -6.23 -7.24
N HIS A 196 21.89 -6.89 -6.65
CA HIS A 196 21.72 -6.88 -5.19
C HIS A 196 22.85 -7.60 -4.45
N ARG A 197 23.32 -8.75 -4.96
CA ARG A 197 24.47 -9.47 -4.38
C ARG A 197 25.76 -8.66 -4.47
N GLU A 198 26.00 -7.95 -5.58
CA GLU A 198 27.13 -7.03 -5.73
C GLU A 198 27.05 -5.84 -4.75
N ALA A 199 25.84 -5.45 -4.35
CA ALA A 199 25.59 -4.46 -3.31
C ALA A 199 25.61 -5.03 -1.87
N GLY A 200 25.95 -6.31 -1.69
CA GLY A 200 26.08 -6.94 -0.36
C GLY A 200 24.82 -7.62 0.17
N VAL A 201 23.72 -7.64 -0.59
CA VAL A 201 22.47 -8.32 -0.18
C VAL A 201 22.56 -9.82 -0.43
N LYS A 202 22.24 -10.62 0.59
CA LYS A 202 22.07 -12.08 0.45
C LYS A 202 20.66 -12.35 -0.08
N ILE A 203 20.53 -13.23 -1.07
CA ILE A 203 19.22 -13.59 -1.65
C ILE A 203 19.10 -15.11 -1.67
N GLU A 204 18.11 -15.60 -0.93
CA GLU A 204 17.75 -17.01 -0.82
C GLU A 204 16.36 -17.21 -1.45
N THR A 205 16.33 -18.00 -2.53
CA THR A 205 15.13 -18.31 -3.30
C THR A 205 14.65 -19.73 -3.03
N GLY A 206 13.37 -20.02 -3.26
CA GLY A 206 12.78 -21.32 -2.90
C GLY A 206 12.64 -21.51 -1.39
N VAL A 207 12.60 -20.43 -0.63
CA VAL A 207 12.52 -20.45 0.84
C VAL A 207 11.15 -19.95 1.28
N THR A 208 10.43 -20.80 2.00
CA THR A 208 9.13 -20.46 2.61
C THR A 208 9.34 -20.16 4.08
N VAL A 209 8.99 -18.95 4.52
CA VAL A 209 8.98 -18.59 5.95
C VAL A 209 7.82 -19.28 6.65
N SER A 210 8.09 -19.90 7.80
CA SER A 210 7.10 -20.63 8.62
C SER A 210 6.82 -19.99 9.97
N GLY A 211 7.68 -19.07 10.43
CA GLY A 211 7.46 -18.33 11.68
C GLY A 211 8.59 -17.35 11.99
N PHE A 212 8.37 -16.59 13.05
CA PHE A 212 9.33 -15.70 13.67
C PHE A 212 9.53 -16.15 15.13
N GLU A 213 10.77 -16.14 15.59
CA GLU A 213 11.12 -16.52 16.95
C GLU A 213 11.96 -15.43 17.61
N GLY A 214 11.85 -15.34 18.92
CA GLY A 214 12.70 -14.49 19.73
C GLY A 214 12.27 -14.48 21.19
N SER A 215 12.91 -13.60 21.97
CA SER A 215 12.76 -13.52 23.42
C SER A 215 12.30 -12.13 23.85
N ASP A 216 11.73 -12.01 25.05
CA ASP A 216 11.22 -10.75 25.61
C ASP A 216 10.27 -9.96 24.66
N GLY A 217 9.54 -10.68 23.80
CA GLY A 217 8.60 -10.11 22.84
C GLY A 217 9.26 -9.46 21.61
N LYS A 218 10.56 -9.67 21.38
CA LYS A 218 11.30 -9.15 20.23
C LYS A 218 11.76 -10.27 19.31
N ILE A 219 11.82 -10.01 18.02
CA ILE A 219 12.40 -10.94 17.04
C ILE A 219 13.90 -11.11 17.26
N GLU A 220 14.37 -12.34 17.12
CA GLU A 220 15.79 -12.69 17.00
C GLU A 220 16.08 -13.53 15.75
N ARG A 221 15.07 -14.24 15.24
CA ARG A 221 15.23 -15.21 14.16
C ARG A 221 13.95 -15.42 13.33
N ILE A 222 14.14 -15.85 12.09
CA ILE A 222 13.10 -16.31 11.19
C ILE A 222 13.31 -17.79 10.90
N ASP A 223 12.24 -18.57 11.05
CA ASP A 223 12.24 -19.99 10.74
C ASP A 223 11.61 -20.26 9.39
N CYS A 224 12.21 -21.19 8.65
CA CYS A 224 11.77 -21.59 7.32
C CYS A 224 11.25 -23.02 7.32
N GLY A 225 10.31 -23.31 6.41
CA GLY A 225 9.66 -24.61 6.30
C GLY A 225 10.61 -25.76 5.91
N ASP A 226 11.82 -25.46 5.42
CA ASP A 226 12.88 -26.43 5.14
C ASP A 226 13.82 -26.68 6.33
N GLY A 227 13.53 -26.07 7.49
CA GLY A 227 14.33 -26.15 8.71
C GLY A 227 15.51 -25.19 8.76
N LYS A 228 15.73 -24.36 7.72
CA LYS A 228 16.70 -23.26 7.80
C LYS A 228 16.20 -22.18 8.74
N THR A 229 17.15 -21.46 9.31
CA THR A 229 16.86 -20.30 10.14
C THR A 229 17.79 -19.14 9.79
N PHE A 230 17.30 -17.93 10.01
CA PHE A 230 18.03 -16.68 9.71
C PHE A 230 17.92 -15.72 10.88
N ASP A 231 19.05 -15.35 11.48
CA ASP A 231 19.08 -14.32 12.53
C ASP A 231 18.63 -12.96 11.96
N ALA A 232 17.81 -12.24 12.73
CA ALA A 232 17.33 -10.92 12.36
C ALA A 232 17.07 -10.07 13.61
N ASP A 233 17.55 -8.83 13.60
CA ASP A 233 17.18 -7.82 14.61
C ASP A 233 15.80 -7.21 14.28
N PHE A 234 15.42 -7.25 13.00
CA PHE A 234 14.09 -6.89 12.51
C PHE A 234 13.84 -7.48 11.11
N ALA A 235 12.57 -7.57 10.73
CA ALA A 235 12.11 -8.10 9.47
C ALA A 235 11.12 -7.15 8.78
N ILE A 236 11.18 -7.10 7.45
CA ILE A 236 10.20 -6.38 6.62
C ILE A 236 9.50 -7.38 5.71
N VAL A 237 8.18 -7.45 5.80
CA VAL A 237 7.35 -8.41 5.08
C VAL A 237 6.67 -7.74 3.90
N GLY A 238 6.88 -8.29 2.71
CA GLY A 238 6.39 -7.78 1.43
C GLY A 238 5.90 -8.90 0.52
N VAL A 239 4.86 -9.61 0.93
CA VAL A 239 4.34 -10.82 0.24
C VAL A 239 3.15 -10.55 -0.70
N GLY A 240 2.89 -9.27 -0.98
CA GLY A 240 1.84 -8.81 -1.89
C GLY A 240 0.79 -7.95 -1.19
N ILE A 241 -0.22 -7.57 -1.96
CA ILE A 241 -1.32 -6.72 -1.53
C ILE A 241 -2.66 -7.39 -1.84
N ILE A 242 -3.72 -6.87 -1.23
CA ILE A 242 -5.12 -7.27 -1.45
C ILE A 242 -5.91 -5.97 -1.71
N PRO A 243 -6.70 -5.87 -2.80
CA PRO A 243 -7.53 -4.70 -3.04
C PRO A 243 -8.58 -4.54 -1.92
N ASN A 244 -8.81 -3.30 -1.49
CA ASN A 244 -9.81 -2.98 -0.47
C ASN A 244 -11.19 -2.84 -1.13
N VAL A 245 -11.93 -3.94 -1.14
CA VAL A 245 -13.19 -4.10 -1.89
C VAL A 245 -14.42 -4.20 -0.99
N GLU A 246 -14.22 -4.24 0.33
CA GLU A 246 -15.25 -4.59 1.32
C GLU A 246 -16.46 -3.65 1.23
N LEU A 247 -16.22 -2.33 1.14
CA LEU A 247 -17.29 -1.34 0.97
C LEU A 247 -18.14 -1.55 -0.29
N ALA A 248 -17.52 -2.03 -1.36
CA ALA A 248 -18.22 -2.30 -2.61
C ALA A 248 -19.00 -3.61 -2.54
N ASP A 249 -18.37 -4.67 -2.04
CA ASP A 249 -18.96 -6.01 -1.89
C ASP A 249 -20.18 -5.97 -0.95
N GLU A 250 -20.04 -5.34 0.22
CA GLU A 250 -21.12 -5.18 1.20
C GLU A 250 -22.26 -4.29 0.67
N ALA A 251 -21.95 -3.33 -0.21
CA ALA A 251 -22.94 -2.54 -0.93
C ALA A 251 -23.55 -3.29 -2.14
N GLY A 252 -23.18 -4.55 -2.38
CA GLY A 252 -23.70 -5.36 -3.47
C GLY A 252 -23.27 -4.89 -4.86
N LEU A 253 -22.07 -4.31 -4.97
CA LEU A 253 -21.40 -4.05 -6.24
C LEU A 253 -20.55 -5.25 -6.63
N LYS A 254 -20.42 -5.51 -7.93
CA LYS A 254 -19.61 -6.60 -8.44
C LYS A 254 -18.12 -6.48 -8.07
N VAL A 255 -17.56 -7.54 -7.50
CA VAL A 255 -16.14 -7.66 -7.11
C VAL A 255 -15.53 -8.94 -7.66
N GLU A 256 -14.38 -8.83 -8.33
CA GLU A 256 -13.60 -9.95 -8.89
C GLU A 256 -12.09 -9.63 -8.75
N ASN A 257 -11.47 -9.91 -7.60
CA ASN A 257 -10.09 -9.47 -7.30
C ASN A 257 -9.89 -7.96 -7.55
N GLY A 258 -10.85 -7.18 -7.06
CA GLY A 258 -10.99 -5.74 -7.32
C GLY A 258 -12.44 -5.40 -7.61
N ILE A 259 -12.84 -4.16 -7.37
CA ILE A 259 -14.14 -3.61 -7.73
C ILE A 259 -14.23 -3.58 -9.25
N VAL A 260 -15.20 -4.29 -9.83
CA VAL A 260 -15.34 -4.37 -11.28
C VAL A 260 -15.86 -3.03 -11.80
N VAL A 261 -15.14 -2.47 -12.76
CA VAL A 261 -15.51 -1.23 -13.43
C VAL A 261 -15.46 -1.38 -14.95
N ASP A 262 -16.13 -0.48 -15.66
CA ASP A 262 -15.97 -0.34 -17.10
C ASP A 262 -14.76 0.53 -17.48
N GLU A 263 -14.56 0.76 -18.78
CA GLU A 263 -13.49 1.58 -19.36
C GLU A 263 -13.50 3.06 -18.93
N LEU A 264 -14.60 3.51 -18.31
CA LEU A 264 -14.78 4.86 -17.77
C LEU A 264 -14.76 4.86 -16.23
N CYS A 265 -14.24 3.79 -15.62
CA CYS A 265 -14.14 3.59 -14.18
C CYS A 265 -15.50 3.54 -13.45
N ARG A 266 -16.61 3.30 -14.16
CA ARG A 266 -17.95 3.17 -13.55
C ARG A 266 -18.17 1.75 -13.08
N THR A 267 -18.77 1.61 -11.90
CA THR A 267 -19.33 0.33 -11.47
C THR A 267 -20.66 0.06 -12.20
N GLU A 268 -21.35 -1.03 -11.87
CA GLU A 268 -22.71 -1.27 -12.38
C GLU A 268 -23.73 -0.23 -11.86
N ASP A 269 -23.40 0.49 -10.79
CA ASP A 269 -24.15 1.64 -10.32
C ASP A 269 -23.67 2.92 -11.03
N PRO A 270 -24.53 3.63 -11.79
CA PRO A 270 -24.11 4.78 -12.59
C PRO A 270 -23.68 6.00 -11.75
N ASP A 271 -23.93 5.98 -10.45
CA ASP A 271 -23.52 7.03 -9.51
C ASP A 271 -22.28 6.66 -8.70
N ILE A 272 -21.74 5.44 -8.88
CA ILE A 272 -20.55 4.96 -8.16
C ILE A 272 -19.45 4.56 -9.14
N TYR A 273 -18.27 5.12 -8.92
CA TYR A 273 -17.04 4.86 -9.64
C TYR A 273 -16.04 4.18 -8.69
N ALA A 274 -15.03 3.51 -9.24
CA ALA A 274 -13.87 3.06 -8.48
C ALA A 274 -12.58 3.32 -9.25
N ILE A 275 -11.50 3.68 -8.55
CA ILE A 275 -10.21 4.05 -9.17
C ILE A 275 -9.00 3.59 -8.35
N GLY A 276 -7.89 3.29 -9.03
CA GLY A 276 -6.62 2.91 -8.40
C GLY A 276 -6.52 1.42 -8.06
N ASP A 277 -5.66 1.06 -7.10
CA ASP A 277 -5.33 -0.34 -6.79
C ASP A 277 -6.55 -1.23 -6.40
N CYS A 278 -7.69 -0.63 -6.04
CA CYS A 278 -8.90 -1.39 -5.70
C CYS A 278 -9.68 -1.90 -6.91
N THR A 279 -9.37 -1.47 -8.14
CA THR A 279 -10.21 -1.77 -9.32
C THR A 279 -9.78 -3.03 -10.06
N ASN A 280 -10.77 -3.79 -10.52
CA ASN A 280 -10.61 -4.68 -11.67
C ASN A 280 -11.15 -3.92 -12.91
N HIS A 281 -10.22 -3.38 -13.70
CA HIS A 281 -10.50 -2.55 -14.87
C HIS A 281 -10.15 -3.32 -16.16
N PRO A 282 -11.01 -3.27 -17.21
CA PRO A 282 -10.78 -3.99 -18.46
C PRO A 282 -9.47 -3.54 -19.13
N ASN A 283 -8.72 -4.48 -19.70
CA ASN A 283 -7.52 -4.15 -20.45
C ASN A 283 -7.63 -4.66 -21.89
N PRO A 284 -7.90 -3.78 -22.88
CA PRO A 284 -8.16 -4.24 -24.26
C PRO A 284 -6.98 -4.98 -24.90
N ILE A 285 -5.77 -4.88 -24.34
CA ILE A 285 -4.57 -5.59 -24.80
C ILE A 285 -4.47 -6.98 -24.17
N LEU A 286 -4.83 -7.12 -22.89
CA LEU A 286 -4.60 -8.35 -22.10
C LEU A 286 -5.87 -9.19 -21.90
N GLY A 287 -7.05 -8.62 -22.17
CA GLY A 287 -8.37 -9.20 -21.88
C GLY A 287 -8.87 -8.79 -20.50
#